data_AF-A0A2T6LMZ7-F1
#
_entry.id   AF-A0A2T6LMZ7-F1
#
_cell.length_a   1.000
_cell.length_b   1.000
_cell.length_c   1.000
_cell.angle_alpha   90.00
_cell.angle_beta   90.00
_cell.angle_gamma   90.00
#
_symmetry.space_group_name_H-M   'P 1'
#
loop_
_entity.id
_entity.type
_entity.pdbx_description
1 polymer ?
#
loop_
_entity_poly.entity_id
_entity_poly.type
_entity_poly.pdbx_seq_one_letter_code
_entity_poly.pdbx_strand_id
1 'polypeptide(L)' 'MSARVLIGCERSGVLRRAFLARGIDAWSCDLEPADDGSNRHIRGNLLDHLDDG' A
#
# COMPACT_ATOMS: atom_id res chain seq x y z
N MET A 1 11.54 13.65 9.50
CA MET A 1 10.29 12.89 9.23
C MET A 1 10.65 11.73 8.32
N SER A 2 10.16 10.52 8.60
CA SER A 2 10.31 9.39 7.67
C SER A 2 9.20 9.48 6.61
N ALA A 3 9.55 9.25 5.35
CA ALA A 3 8.56 9.24 4.27
C ALA A 3 7.58 8.08 4.45
N ARG A 4 6.29 8.32 4.16
CA ARG A 4 5.24 7.30 4.11
C ARG A 4 4.63 7.25 2.72
N VAL A 5 4.24 6.08 2.26
CA VAL A 5 3.67 5.86 0.92
C VAL A 5 2.51 4.88 0.97
N LEU A 6 1.44 5.22 0.24
CA LEU A 6 0.33 4.31 -0.06
C LEU A 6 0.43 3.93 -1.54
N ILE A 7 0.58 2.64 -1.82
CA ILE A 7 0.56 2.11 -3.19
C ILE A 7 -0.88 1.67 -3.52
N GLY A 8 -1.52 2.37 -4.45
CA GLY A 8 -2.86 2.03 -4.92
C GLY A 8 -2.88 0.95 -6.00
N CYS A 9 -4.00 0.25 -6.09
CA CYS A 9 -4.23 -0.87 -7.01
C CYS A 9 -3.12 -1.94 -6.91
N GLU A 10 -2.72 -2.26 -5.68
CA GLU A 10 -1.68 -3.25 -5.42
C GLU A 10 -2.16 -4.33 -4.46
N ARG A 11 -2.43 -5.51 -5.03
CA ARG A 11 -2.63 -6.78 -4.31
C ARG A 11 -1.37 -7.63 -4.18
N SER A 12 -0.42 -7.51 -5.12
CA SER A 12 0.74 -8.44 -5.22
C SER A 12 1.81 -8.24 -4.14
N GLY A 13 1.80 -7.10 -3.45
CA GLY A 13 2.82 -6.72 -2.48
C GLY A 13 4.18 -6.36 -3.06
N VAL A 14 4.41 -6.40 -4.38
CA VAL A 14 5.73 -6.22 -4.99
C VAL A 14 6.30 -4.83 -4.70
N LEU A 15 5.51 -3.78 -4.96
CA LEU A 15 5.95 -2.40 -4.74
C LEU A 15 6.02 -2.08 -3.25
N ARG A 16 5.02 -2.50 -2.46
CA ARG A 16 5.03 -2.33 -1.00
C ARG A 16 6.30 -2.92 -0.39
N ARG A 17 6.67 -4.17 -0.74
CA ARG A 17 7.92 -4.80 -0.25
C ARG A 17 9.17 -4.08 -0.74
N ALA A 18 9.19 -3.57 -1.96
CA ALA A 18 10.33 -2.81 -2.50
C ALA A 18 10.56 -1.47 -1.77
N PHE A 19 9.50 -0.80 -1.33
CA PHE A 19 9.59 0.40 -0.49
C PHE A 19 10.00 0.05 0.95
N LEU A 20 9.40 -0.99 1.55
CA LEU A 20 9.79 -1.47 2.89
C LEU A 20 11.28 -1.85 2.95
N ALA A 21 11.80 -2.51 1.91
CA ALA A 21 13.22 -2.86 1.81
C ALA A 21 14.16 -1.65 1.79
N ARG A 22 13.65 -0.46 1.46
CA ARG A 22 14.38 0.82 1.51
C ARG A 22 14.18 1.58 2.82
N GLY A 23 13.50 0.99 3.80
CA GLY A 23 13.20 1.61 5.09
C GLY A 23 12.07 2.65 5.03
N ILE A 24 11.28 2.66 3.96
CA ILE A 24 10.12 3.56 3.80
C ILE A 24 8.89 2.88 4.41
N ASP A 25 8.10 3.63 5.17
CA ASP A 25 6.83 3.14 5.72
C ASP A 25 5.78 3.03 4.61
N ALA A 26 5.60 1.82 4.10
CA ALA A 26 4.73 1.53 2.96
C ALA A 26 3.52 0.67 3.33
N TRP A 27 2.39 1.04 2.75
CA TRP A 27 1.11 0.33 2.77
C TRP A 27 0.61 0.17 1.33
N SER A 28 -0.20 -0.85 1.06
CA SER A 28 -0.94 -0.93 -0.21
C SER A 28 -2.45 -0.90 -0.03
N CYS A 29 -3.18 -0.56 -1.09
CA CYS A 29 -4.63 -0.57 -1.12
C CYS A 29 -5.14 -1.15 -2.44
N ASP A 30 -6.10 -2.06 -2.36
CA ASP A 30 -6.81 -2.66 -3.51
C ASP A 30 -8.23 -3.11 -3.07
N LEU A 31 -9.12 -3.34 -4.03
CA LEU A 31 -10.44 -3.92 -3.76
C LEU A 31 -10.33 -5.41 -3.39
N GLU A 32 -9.36 -6.08 -4.00
CA GLU A 32 -9.05 -7.48 -3.77
C GLU A 32 -8.12 -7.67 -2.56
N PRO A 33 -8.17 -8.80 -1.85
CA PRO A 33 -7.23 -9.08 -0.76
C PRO A 33 -5.78 -9.17 -1.28
N ALA A 34 -4.82 -8.86 -0.41
CA ALA A 34 -3.40 -9.06 -0.71
C ALA A 34 -3.08 -10.52 -1.03
N ASP A 35 -2.34 -10.74 -2.12
CA ASP A 35 -1.89 -12.07 -2.56
C ASP A 35 -1.02 -12.78 -1.52
N ASP A 36 -0.27 -11.99 -0.74
CA ASP A 36 0.64 -12.48 0.32
C ASP A 36 0.03 -12.43 1.73
N GLY A 37 -1.26 -12.07 1.85
CA GLY A 37 -1.96 -12.01 3.15
C GLY A 37 -1.40 -10.95 4.12
N SER A 38 -0.64 -9.97 3.62
CA SER A 38 0.00 -8.97 4.48
C SER A 38 -1.01 -8.14 5.27
N ASN A 39 -0.68 -7.86 6.54
CA ASN A 39 -1.40 -6.91 7.39
C ASN A 39 -1.15 -5.43 7.03
N ARG A 40 -0.27 -5.14 6.06
CA ARG A 40 0.01 -3.78 5.55
C ARG A 40 -0.72 -3.51 4.24
N HIS A 41 -1.93 -4.05 4.13
CA HIS A 41 -2.80 -3.91 2.97
C HIS A 41 -4.20 -3.49 3.40
N ILE A 42 -4.69 -2.40 2.85
CA ILE A 42 -6.03 -1.89 3.06
C ILE A 42 -6.90 -2.45 1.95
N ARG A 43 -7.88 -3.28 2.32
CA ARG A 43 -8.88 -3.73 1.37
C ARG A 43 -9.99 -2.69 1.27
N GLY A 44 -10.09 -1.98 0.15
CA GLY A 44 -11.04 -0.89 -0.01
C GLY A 44 -10.83 -0.05 -1.27
N ASN A 45 -11.66 0.98 -1.44
CA ASN A 45 -11.53 1.91 -2.55
C ASN A 45 -10.40 2.90 -2.27
N LEU A 46 -9.41 2.96 -3.17
CA LEU A 46 -8.27 3.87 -3.06
C LEU A 46 -8.68 5.34 -2.94
N LEU A 47 -9.76 5.74 -3.61
CA LEU A 47 -10.22 7.13 -3.63
C LEU A 47 -10.63 7.64 -2.24
N ASP A 48 -10.99 6.74 -1.32
CA ASP A 48 -11.33 7.08 0.07
C ASP A 48 -10.09 7.52 0.90
N HIS A 49 -8.89 7.43 0.30
CA HIS A 49 -7.60 7.70 0.94
C HIS A 49 -6.76 8.78 0.24
N LEU A 50 -7.32 9.45 -0.76
CA LEU A 50 -6.68 10.58 -1.45
C LEU A 50 -7.16 11.90 -0.83
N ASP A 51 -6.26 12.90 -0.80
CA ASP A 51 -6.53 14.23 -0.22
C ASP A 51 -6.62 15.31 -1.33
N ASP A 52 -7.21 14.94 -2.47
CA ASP A 52 -7.40 15.77 -3.69
C ASP A 52 -6.13 16.34 -4.38
N GLY A 53 -4.93 16.16 -3.81
CA GLY A 53 -3.64 16.53 -4.44
C GLY A 53 -3.05 17.82 -3.89
#